data_AF-A0A6G3WJW2-F1
#
_entry.id   AF-A0A6G3WJW2-F1
#
_cell.length_a   1.000
_cell.length_b   1.000
_cell.length_c   1.000
_cell.angle_alpha   90.00
_cell.angle_beta   90.00
_cell.angle_gamma   90.00
#
_symmetry.space_group_name_H-M   'P 1'
#
loop_
_entity.id
_entity.type
_entity.pdbx_description
1 polymer ?
#
loop_
_entity_poly.entity_id
_entity_poly.type
_entity_poly.pdbx_seq_one_letter_code
_entity_poly.pdbx_strand_id
1 'polypeptide(L)' 'GFVGLMVPHMARMAVGAAHRALLPVVAFGGALFLVLADLAARTLAAPQDIPVGVLTALTGGPFFLWMLRRRPEGAPA' A
#
# COMPACT_ATOMS: atom_id res chain seq x y z
N GLY A 1 8.69 -4.03 -2.02
CA GLY A 1 7.78 -3.75 -3.13
C GLY A 1 6.82 -2.62 -2.77
N PHE A 2 5.96 -2.21 -3.71
CA PHE A 2 5.02 -1.08 -3.68
C PHE A 2 4.36 -0.72 -2.32
N VAL A 3 4.14 -1.72 -1.48
CA VAL A 3 3.67 -1.63 -0.08
C VAL A 3 4.41 -0.54 0.73
N GLY A 4 5.74 -0.47 0.62
CA GLY A 4 6.55 0.50 1.37
C GLY A 4 6.31 1.96 0.98
N LEU A 5 5.75 2.22 -0.20
CA LEU A 5 5.32 3.55 -0.62
C LEU A 5 3.84 3.78 -0.33
N MET A 6 3.03 2.73 -0.50
CA MET A 6 1.58 2.79 -0.35
C MET A 6 1.13 2.99 1.11
N VAL A 7 1.66 2.17 2.02
CA VAL A 7 1.25 2.15 3.44
C VAL A 7 1.54 3.46 4.16
N PRO A 8 2.75 4.05 4.10
CA PRO A 8 3.01 5.33 4.77
C PRO A 8 2.18 6.48 4.21
N HIS A 9 1.83 6.44 2.93
CA HIS A 9 0.98 7.46 2.31
C HIS A 9 -0.48 7.33 2.75
N MET A 10 -1.02 6.10 2.76
CA MET A 10 -2.36 5.81 3.31
C MET A 10 -2.46 6.20 4.78
N ALA A 11 -1.46 5.83 5.59
CA ALA A 11 -1.42 6.18 7.00
C ALA A 11 -1.33 7.70 7.22
N ARG A 12 -0.56 8.43 6.40
CA ARG A 12 -0.53 9.90 6.43
C ARG A 12 -1.89 10.51 6.12
N MET A 13 -2.65 9.96 5.18
CA MET A 13 -3.99 10.44 4.86
C MET A 13 -5.01 10.13 5.98
N ALA A 14 -4.85 9.01 6.68
CA ALA A 14 -5.79 8.60 7.74
C ALA A 14 -5.54 9.30 9.09
N VAL A 15 -4.27 9.54 9.45
CA VAL A 15 -3.88 9.94 10.82
C VAL A 15 -3.05 11.23 10.86
N GLY A 16 -2.78 11.82 9.69
CA GLY A 16 -1.97 13.04 9.55
C GLY A 16 -0.45 12.79 9.59
N ALA A 17 0.32 13.88 9.65
CA ALA A 17 1.79 13.86 9.58
C ALA A 17 2.49 13.67 10.94
N ALA A 18 1.74 13.48 12.02
CA ALA A 18 2.31 13.33 13.37
C ALA A 18 3.03 11.98 13.50
N HIS A 19 4.36 11.99 13.53
CA HIS A 19 5.20 10.78 13.54
C HIS A 19 4.87 9.80 14.67
N ARG A 20 4.47 10.29 15.86
CA ARG A 20 4.08 9.45 17.00
C ARG A 20 2.87 8.56 16.73
N ALA A 21 1.89 9.06 15.96
CA ALA A 21 0.71 8.29 15.57
C ALA A 21 0.95 7.53 14.25
N LEU A 22 1.77 8.10 13.37
CA LEU A 22 2.08 7.52 12.05
C LEU A 22 2.85 6.20 12.17
N LEU A 23 3.89 6.14 13.01
CA LEU A 23 4.73 4.95 13.15
C LEU A 23 3.97 3.67 13.52
N PRO A 24 3.14 3.64 14.59
CA PRO A 24 2.37 2.44 14.91
C PRO A 24 1.37 2.08 13.80
N VAL A 25 0.73 3.07 13.19
CA VAL A 25 -0.27 2.84 12.14
C VAL A 25 0.36 2.27 10.88
N VAL A 26 1.52 2.78 10.47
CA VAL A 26 2.27 2.26 9.31
C VAL A 26 2.80 0.86 9.60
N ALA A 27 3.29 0.59 10.81
CA ALA A 27 3.77 -0.72 11.20
C ALA A 27 2.65 -1.77 11.17
N PHE A 28 1.53 -1.50 11.85
CA PHE A 28 0.40 -2.43 11.90
C PHE A 28 -0.33 -2.54 10.56
N GLY A 29 -0.59 -1.43 9.89
CA GLY A 29 -1.24 -1.41 8.58
C GLY A 29 -0.42 -2.10 7.50
N GLY A 30 0.90 -1.90 7.51
CA GLY A 30 1.81 -2.56 6.58
C GLY A 30 1.97 -4.04 6.85
N ALA A 31 2.09 -4.44 8.12
CA ALA A 31 2.15 -5.85 8.51
C ALA A 31 0.87 -6.60 8.11
N LEU A 32 -0.30 -6.04 8.42
CA LEU A 32 -1.59 -6.64 8.07
C LEU A 32 -1.75 -6.79 6.56
N PHE A 33 -1.45 -5.72 5.80
CA PHE A 33 -1.52 -5.76 4.34
C PHE A 33 -0.60 -6.83 3.74
N LEU A 34 0.64 -6.91 4.24
CA LEU A 34 1.62 -7.86 3.73
C LEU A 34 1.22 -9.32 4.02
N VAL A 35 0.70 -9.60 5.21
CA VAL A 35 0.20 -10.93 5.58
C VAL A 35 -0.98 -11.34 4.70
N LEU A 36 -1.93 -10.43 4.45
CA LEU A 36 -3.07 -10.70 3.56
C LEU A 36 -2.61 -10.91 2.12
N ALA A 37 -1.65 -10.13 1.64
CA ALA A 37 -1.08 -10.28 0.31
C ALA A 37 -0.32 -11.61 0.16
N ASP A 38 0.45 -12.03 1.16
CA ASP A 38 1.17 -13.30 1.18
C ASP A 38 0.19 -14.49 1.22
N LEU A 39 -0.87 -14.39 2.02
CA LEU A 39 -1.92 -15.40 2.06
C LEU A 39 -2.65 -15.52 0.71
N ALA A 40 -3.02 -14.39 0.11
CA ALA A 40 -3.62 -14.37 -1.22
C ALA A 40 -2.68 -14.95 -2.28
N ALA A 41 -1.37 -14.68 -2.20
CA ALA A 41 -0.38 -15.25 -3.09
C ALA A 41 -0.31 -16.77 -2.99
N ARG A 42 -0.25 -17.31 -1.78
CA ARG A 42 -0.19 -18.77 -1.55
C ARG A 42 -1.47 -19.49 -1.95
N THR A 43 -2.62 -18.84 -1.81
CA THR A 43 -3.93 -19.47 -2.05
C THR A 43 -4.39 -19.39 -3.51
N LEU A 44 -4.18 -18.24 -4.18
CA LEU A 44 -4.59 -18.06 -5.57
C LEU A 44 -3.64 -18.71 -6.57
N ALA A 45 -2.40 -18.96 -6.17
CA ALA A 45 -1.35 -19.42 -7.09
C ALA A 45 -1.06 -20.92 -7.00
N ALA A 46 -1.63 -21.67 -6.05
CA ALA A 46 -1.36 -23.10 -5.92
C ALA A 46 -1.65 -23.86 -7.23
N PRO A 47 -0.69 -24.66 -7.79
CA PRO A 47 0.56 -25.16 -7.20
C PRO A 47 1.83 -24.37 -7.55
N GLN A 48 1.73 -23.23 -8.25
CA GLN A 48 2.87 -22.40 -8.65
C GLN A 48 3.10 -21.25 -7.66
N ASP A 49 4.31 -21.12 -7.12
CA ASP A 49 4.65 -20.02 -6.21
C ASP A 49 4.77 -18.69 -6.98
N ILE A 50 3.68 -17.92 -7.05
CA ILE A 50 3.74 -16.55 -7.58
C ILE A 50 4.38 -15.64 -6.53
N PRO A 51 5.38 -14.82 -6.89
CA PRO A 51 5.99 -13.88 -5.96
C PRO A 51 4.95 -12.89 -5.44
N VAL A 52 4.84 -12.72 -4.12
CA VAL A 52 3.96 -11.72 -3.48
C VAL A 52 4.21 -10.30 -4.02
N GLY A 53 5.41 -10.03 -4.53
CA GLY A 53 5.76 -8.79 -5.23
C GLY A 53 4.90 -8.50 -6.46
N VAL A 54 4.49 -9.53 -7.22
CA VAL A 54 3.66 -9.38 -8.43
C VAL A 54 2.23 -9.02 -8.04
N LEU A 55 1.66 -9.71 -7.06
CA LEU A 55 0.32 -9.40 -6.54
C LEU A 55 0.23 -8.01 -5.94
N THR A 56 1.23 -7.63 -5.13
CA THR A 56 1.30 -6.29 -4.53
C THR A 56 1.58 -5.20 -5.56
N ALA A 57 2.25 -5.48 -6.67
CA ALA A 57 2.40 -4.54 -7.79
C ALA A 57 1.09 -4.38 -8.59
N LEU A 58 0.36 -5.47 -8.83
CA LEU A 58 -0.94 -5.46 -9.52
C LEU A 58 -2.02 -4.72 -8.72
N THR A 59 -1.97 -4.77 -7.39
CA THR A 59 -2.87 -3.97 -6.53
C THR A 59 -2.34 -2.56 -6.27
N GLY A 60 -1.02 -2.42 -6.08
CA GLY A 60 -0.38 -1.15 -5.81
C GLY A 60 -0.39 -0.18 -6.99
N GLY A 61 -0.27 -0.69 -8.23
CA GLY A 61 -0.31 0.12 -9.46
C GLY A 61 -1.62 0.91 -9.63
N PRO A 62 -2.79 0.24 -9.62
CA PRO A 62 -4.10 0.91 -9.63
C PRO A 62 -4.27 1.90 -8.47
N PHE A 63 -3.80 1.54 -7.27
CA PHE A 63 -3.85 2.41 -6.11
C PHE A 63 -3.02 3.70 -6.32
N PHE A 64 -1.82 3.58 -6.86
CA PHE A 64 -0.98 4.74 -7.19
C PHE A 64 -1.60 5.62 -8.26
N LEU A 65 -2.15 5.02 -9.32
CA LEU A 65 -2.82 5.76 -10.39
C LEU A 65 -4.02 6.53 -9.84
N TRP A 66 -4.80 5.91 -8.97
CA TRP A 66 -5.91 6.57 -8.28
C TRP A 66 -5.44 7.71 -7.38
N MET A 67 -4.34 7.51 -6.63
CA MET A 67 -3.76 8.54 -5.77
C MET A 67 -3.23 9.73 -6.57
N LEU A 68 -2.55 9.48 -7.70
CA LEU A 68 -2.07 10.51 -8.61
C LEU A 68 -3.23 11.32 -9.18
N ARG A 69 -4.31 10.63 -9.59
CA ARG A 69 -5.52 11.27 -10.11
C ARG A 69 -6.27 12.12 -9.07
N ARG A 70 -6.06 11.84 -7.78
CA ARG A 70 -6.63 12.61 -6.65
C ARG A 70 -5.79 13.83 -6.24
N ARG A 71 -4.62 14.05 -6.84
CA ARG A 71 -3.93 15.34 -6.77
C ARG A 71 -4.25 16.12 -8.04
N PRO A 72 -5.36 16.89 -8.07
CA PRO A 72 -5.52 17.89 -9.10
C PRO A 72 -4.41 18.93 -8.89
N GLU A 73 -3.54 19.05 -9.88
CA GLU A 73 -2.77 20.27 -10.06
C GLU A 73 -3.78 21.43 -10.13
N GLY A 74 -3.75 22.31 -9.14
CA GLY A 74 -4.79 23.31 -8.97
C GLY A 74 -4.59 24.22 -7.77
N ALA A 75 -3.40 24.80 -7.62
CA ALA A 75 -3.24 26.08 -6.92
C ALA A 75 -2.17 26.89 -7.67
N PRO A 76 -2.55 27.85 -8.53
CA PRO A 76 -1.62 28.87 -9.00
C PRO A 76 -1.10 29.70 -7.81
N ALA A 77 0.15 30.14 -7.95
CA ALA A 77 1.00 30.85 -6.99
C ALA A 77 0.38 32.11 -6.38
#